data_AF-A0A3B1A6Q4-F1
#
_entry.id   AF-A0A3B1A6Q4-F1
#
_cell.length_a   1.000
_cell.length_b   1.000
_cell.length_c   1.000
_cell.angle_alpha   90.00
_cell.angle_beta   90.00
_cell.angle_gamma   90.00
#
_symmetry.space_group_name_H-M   'P 1'
#
loop_
_entity.id
_entity.type
_entity.pdbx_description
1 polymer ?
#
loop_
_entity_poly.entity_id
_entity_poly.type
_entity_poly.pdbx_seq_one_letter_code
_entity_poly.pdbx_strand_id
1 'polypeptide(L)'
;MKTIQLMLACTLLLAQLNSHATEPKTENIVDSIKPFESCTPASPHAQQALKQITELLDYQGEAITLCRSTTIPAMAAWSKLLRMEKHPYISWKKRPVTTPHISYNPNYLRQLEEARGEAIAQALLARQVGHHIKKHTDYQTPLAGLAPTPAQVTTTDYFVGILLARLGLNGEQLAQAQDALFNLAEQPEEGLLQQRQEQLLQGWLEGGGEPTTLPEIALTSRW
;
A
#
# COMPACT_ATOMS: atom_id res chain seq x y z
N MET A 1 15.05 73.43 -33.68
CA MET A 1 13.58 73.50 -33.83
C MET A 1 13.03 72.21 -33.25
N LYS A 2 12.51 72.18 -32.01
CA LYS A 2 11.07 72.27 -31.65
C LYS A 2 10.21 71.52 -32.69
N THR A 3 9.57 70.39 -32.40
CA THR A 3 8.40 70.28 -31.49
C THR A 3 8.20 68.87 -30.90
N ILE A 4 7.66 68.86 -29.68
CA ILE A 4 7.19 67.75 -28.84
C ILE A 4 5.75 67.37 -29.23
N GLN A 5 5.35 66.10 -29.16
CA GLN A 5 4.02 65.74 -28.62
C GLN A 5 3.90 64.26 -28.17
N LEU A 6 3.28 64.14 -26.99
CA LEU A 6 3.03 63.00 -26.11
C LEU A 6 1.50 62.78 -26.06
N MET A 7 1.03 61.56 -25.74
CA MET A 7 -0.23 61.16 -25.07
C MET A 7 -0.90 59.97 -25.81
N LEU A 8 -1.05 58.75 -25.24
CA LEU A 8 -1.84 58.23 -24.09
C LEU A 8 -3.34 57.99 -24.36
N ALA A 9 -3.76 56.73 -24.12
CA ALA A 9 -5.02 56.27 -23.50
C ALA A 9 -6.25 55.82 -24.35
N CYS A 10 -6.91 54.79 -23.79
CA CYS A 10 -8.30 54.31 -23.97
C CYS A 10 -8.62 53.51 -25.25
N THR A 11 -9.28 52.34 -25.24
CA THR A 11 -10.18 51.74 -24.25
C THR A 11 -10.38 50.24 -24.54
N LEU A 12 -10.26 49.43 -23.49
CA LEU A 12 -10.90 48.12 -23.32
C LEU A 12 -12.40 48.34 -23.05
N LEU A 13 -13.31 47.57 -23.69
CA LEU A 13 -14.40 46.77 -23.08
C LEU A 13 -15.57 46.45 -24.05
N LEU A 14 -15.94 45.16 -24.05
CA LEU A 14 -17.27 44.55 -24.13
C LEU A 14 -18.05 44.45 -25.46
N ALA A 15 -18.12 43.21 -25.97
CA ALA A 15 -19.37 42.45 -26.17
C ALA A 15 -18.98 40.96 -26.35
N GLN A 16 -19.02 40.14 -25.30
CA GLN A 16 -20.13 39.26 -24.89
C GLN A 16 -20.58 38.19 -25.91
N LEU A 17 -20.49 36.94 -25.42
CA LEU A 17 -21.43 35.83 -25.61
C LEU A 17 -21.46 35.13 -26.98
N ASN A 18 -20.71 34.04 -27.09
CA ASN A 18 -21.33 32.80 -27.56
C ASN A 18 -20.83 31.60 -26.74
N SER A 19 -21.69 31.22 -25.80
CA SER A 19 -21.68 29.99 -25.05
C SER A 19 -21.94 28.79 -25.96
N HIS A 20 -20.91 28.02 -26.24
CA HIS A 20 -21.05 26.58 -26.38
C HIS A 20 -20.07 25.92 -25.42
N ALA A 21 -20.55 25.75 -24.18
CA ALA A 21 -20.03 24.74 -23.29
C ALA A 21 -20.33 23.38 -23.94
N THR A 22 -19.43 22.92 -24.79
CA THR A 22 -19.36 21.50 -25.14
C THR A 22 -19.17 20.74 -23.85
N GLU A 23 -20.09 19.79 -23.64
CA GLU A 23 -20.11 18.85 -22.52
C GLU A 23 -18.69 18.34 -22.21
N PRO A 24 -18.35 18.15 -20.93
CA PRO A 24 -17.07 17.57 -20.57
C PRO A 24 -16.97 16.21 -21.27
N LYS A 25 -15.99 16.08 -22.17
CA LYS A 25 -15.53 14.78 -22.67
C LYS A 25 -15.44 13.87 -21.46
N THR A 26 -16.26 12.84 -21.44
CA THR A 26 -16.10 11.71 -20.54
C THR A 26 -14.64 11.31 -20.65
N GLU A 27 -13.89 11.54 -19.58
CA GLU A 27 -12.53 11.04 -19.47
C GLU A 27 -12.63 9.55 -19.79
N ASN A 28 -12.02 9.17 -20.91
CA ASN A 28 -11.58 7.81 -21.11
C ASN A 28 -10.74 7.52 -19.87
N ILE A 29 -11.31 6.77 -18.92
CA ILE A 29 -10.53 6.07 -17.92
C ILE A 29 -9.66 5.17 -18.77
N VAL A 30 -8.44 5.63 -19.04
CA VAL A 30 -7.48 4.92 -19.87
C VAL A 30 -7.25 3.61 -19.14
N ASP A 31 -7.72 2.51 -19.73
CA ASP A 31 -7.52 1.11 -19.31
C ASP A 31 -6.02 0.71 -19.20
N SER A 32 -5.08 1.66 -19.25
CA SER A 32 -3.64 1.38 -19.23
C SER A 32 -3.08 1.36 -17.80
N ILE A 33 -3.62 0.49 -16.96
CA ILE A 33 -2.88 0.01 -15.78
C ILE A 33 -2.38 -1.41 -16.08
N LYS A 34 -1.52 -1.49 -17.11
CA LYS A 34 -0.82 -2.71 -17.52
C LYS A 34 0.08 -3.38 -16.46
N PRO A 35 0.61 -2.75 -15.38
CA PRO A 35 1.48 -3.48 -14.46
C PRO A 35 0.79 -4.62 -13.68
N PHE A 36 -0.55 -4.71 -13.72
CA PHE A 36 -1.34 -5.71 -12.99
C PHE A 36 -2.00 -6.77 -13.88
N GLU A 37 -1.74 -6.77 -15.20
CA GLU A 37 -2.32 -7.76 -16.13
C GLU A 37 -1.73 -9.17 -15.92
N SER A 38 -0.54 -9.29 -15.32
CA SER A 38 0.10 -10.58 -15.04
C SER A 38 -0.36 -11.18 -13.70
N CYS A 39 -1.68 -11.32 -13.48
CA CYS A 39 -2.18 -12.14 -12.38
C CYS A 39 -2.27 -13.60 -12.84
N THR A 40 -1.25 -14.39 -12.52
CA THR A 40 -1.36 -15.86 -12.58
C THR A 40 -1.76 -16.41 -11.21
N PRO A 41 -2.46 -17.56 -11.14
CA PRO A 41 -2.81 -18.16 -9.85
C PRO A 41 -1.58 -18.31 -8.94
N ALA A 42 -1.75 -17.98 -7.66
CA ALA A 42 -0.74 -18.22 -6.64
C ALA A 42 -0.42 -19.72 -6.52
N SER A 43 0.78 -20.05 -6.02
CA SER A 43 1.08 -21.43 -5.65
C SER A 43 0.20 -21.89 -4.48
N PRO A 44 -0.08 -23.21 -4.35
CA PRO A 44 -0.82 -23.74 -3.20
C PRO A 44 -0.21 -23.32 -1.85
N HIS A 45 1.13 -23.34 -1.75
CA HIS A 45 1.88 -22.88 -0.58
C HIS A 45 1.55 -21.42 -0.22
N ALA A 46 1.65 -20.51 -1.18
CA ALA A 46 1.38 -19.08 -0.93
C ALA A 46 -0.10 -18.82 -0.59
N GLN A 47 -1.02 -19.56 -1.21
CA GLN A 47 -2.44 -19.47 -0.89
C GLN A 47 -2.76 -19.98 0.52
N GLN A 48 -2.10 -21.05 0.95
CA GLN A 48 -2.21 -21.56 2.32
C GLN A 48 -1.64 -20.55 3.33
N ALA A 49 -0.48 -19.94 3.04
CA ALA A 49 0.09 -18.90 3.87
C ALA A 49 -0.86 -17.71 4.01
N LEU A 50 -1.45 -17.21 2.91
CA LEU A 50 -2.44 -16.12 2.99
C LEU A 50 -3.64 -16.52 3.85
N LYS A 51 -4.18 -17.73 3.66
CA LYS A 51 -5.31 -18.22 4.45
C LYS A 51 -4.99 -18.21 5.95
N GLN A 52 -3.86 -18.80 6.32
CA GLN A 52 -3.40 -18.82 7.71
C GLN A 52 -3.23 -17.41 8.26
N ILE A 53 -2.62 -16.50 7.50
CA ILE A 53 -2.45 -15.10 7.92
C ILE A 53 -3.80 -14.41 8.13
N THR A 54 -4.76 -14.57 7.22
CA THR A 54 -6.09 -13.96 7.37
C THR A 54 -6.85 -14.50 8.59
N GLU A 55 -6.69 -15.78 8.90
CA GLU A 55 -7.24 -16.40 10.12
C GLU A 55 -6.53 -15.86 11.37
N LEU A 56 -5.19 -15.82 11.37
CA LEU A 56 -4.40 -15.28 12.48
C LEU A 56 -4.57 -13.77 12.66
N LEU A 57 -5.06 -13.02 11.68
CA LEU A 57 -5.36 -11.58 11.83
C LEU A 57 -6.85 -11.31 12.07
N ASP A 58 -7.67 -12.34 12.26
CA ASP A 58 -9.13 -12.25 12.40
C ASP A 58 -9.79 -11.40 11.29
N TYR A 59 -9.27 -11.48 10.06
CA TYR A 59 -9.68 -10.61 8.97
C TYR A 59 -11.15 -10.86 8.57
N GLN A 60 -12.01 -9.86 8.79
CA GLN A 60 -13.46 -9.93 8.50
C GLN A 60 -13.86 -9.24 7.17
N GLY A 61 -12.89 -8.85 6.34
CA GLY A 61 -13.15 -8.13 5.09
C GLY A 61 -13.51 -9.05 3.91
N GLU A 62 -13.59 -8.46 2.72
CA GLU A 62 -13.75 -9.22 1.47
C GLU A 62 -12.54 -10.13 1.23
N ALA A 63 -12.75 -11.33 0.70
CA ALA A 63 -11.67 -12.28 0.45
C ALA A 63 -10.55 -11.67 -0.41
N ILE A 64 -9.32 -11.71 0.11
CA ILE A 64 -8.13 -11.19 -0.56
C ILE A 64 -7.68 -12.18 -1.62
N THR A 65 -7.60 -11.74 -2.87
CA THR A 65 -7.06 -12.55 -3.96
C THR A 65 -5.53 -12.44 -3.98
N LEU A 66 -4.83 -13.58 -4.00
CA LEU A 66 -3.38 -13.63 -4.15
C LEU A 66 -2.99 -13.99 -5.59
N CYS A 67 -2.15 -13.17 -6.20
CA CYS A 67 -1.69 -13.33 -7.57
C CYS A 67 -0.18 -13.44 -7.62
N ARG A 68 0.33 -14.39 -8.40
CA ARG A 68 1.74 -14.46 -8.75
C ARG A 68 2.01 -13.54 -9.94
N SER A 69 2.96 -12.63 -9.78
CA SER A 69 3.40 -11.68 -10.81
C SER A 69 4.92 -11.49 -10.75
N THR A 70 5.61 -11.77 -11.86
CA THR A 70 7.06 -11.53 -11.98
C THR A 70 7.39 -10.11 -12.44
N THR A 71 6.38 -9.27 -12.70
CA THR A 71 6.57 -7.88 -13.15
C THR A 71 6.70 -6.89 -11.99
N ILE A 72 6.37 -7.31 -10.77
CA ILE A 72 6.66 -6.54 -9.55
C ILE A 72 7.95 -7.06 -8.89
N PRO A 73 8.73 -6.21 -8.20
CA PRO A 73 10.00 -6.62 -7.61
C PRO A 73 9.82 -7.49 -6.35
N ALA A 74 8.82 -7.21 -5.52
CA ALA A 74 8.57 -7.88 -4.25
C ALA A 74 7.09 -8.25 -4.10
N MET A 75 6.34 -7.56 -3.24
CA MET A 75 4.91 -7.77 -3.03
C MET A 75 4.18 -6.43 -2.96
N ALA A 76 2.92 -6.41 -3.38
CA ALA A 76 2.10 -5.20 -3.34
C ALA A 76 0.62 -5.52 -3.14
N ALA A 77 0.01 -4.87 -2.15
CA ALA A 77 -1.43 -4.81 -1.95
C ALA A 77 -2.04 -3.71 -2.83
N TRP A 78 -3.19 -3.98 -3.43
CA TRP A 78 -3.96 -3.01 -4.23
C TRP A 78 -5.43 -3.42 -4.33
N SER A 79 -6.33 -2.47 -4.58
CA SER A 79 -7.74 -2.78 -4.82
C SER A 79 -8.04 -2.85 -6.31
N LYS A 80 -8.46 -4.02 -6.78
CA LYS A 80 -8.83 -4.22 -8.19
C LYS A 80 -10.20 -3.64 -8.47
N LEU A 81 -10.28 -2.68 -9.39
CA LEU A 81 -11.57 -2.18 -9.89
C LEU A 81 -12.31 -3.28 -10.65
N LEU A 82 -13.51 -3.63 -10.19
CA LEU A 82 -14.39 -4.56 -10.89
C LEU A 82 -15.38 -3.82 -11.79
N ARG A 83 -15.96 -2.74 -11.28
CA ARG A 83 -16.96 -1.93 -11.99
C ARG A 83 -17.17 -0.59 -11.31
N MET A 84 -17.91 0.29 -11.98
CA MET A 84 -18.43 1.54 -11.41
C MET A 84 -19.93 1.39 -11.14
N GLU A 85 -20.38 1.68 -9.92
CA GLU A 85 -21.79 1.68 -9.54
C GLU A 85 -22.31 3.09 -9.29
N LYS A 86 -23.62 3.31 -9.44
CA LYS A 86 -24.25 4.60 -9.10
C LYS A 86 -24.13 4.86 -7.59
N HIS A 87 -23.76 6.08 -7.20
CA HIS A 87 -23.70 6.46 -5.80
C HIS A 87 -25.14 6.46 -5.21
N PRO A 88 -25.37 5.85 -4.03
CA PRO A 88 -26.73 5.66 -3.51
C PRO A 88 -27.48 6.98 -3.24
N TYR A 89 -26.74 8.06 -2.99
CA TYR A 89 -27.32 9.36 -2.60
C TYR A 89 -27.08 10.50 -3.60
N ILE A 90 -26.20 10.32 -4.59
CA ILE A 90 -25.76 11.40 -5.49
C ILE A 90 -25.88 10.90 -6.92
N SER A 91 -26.95 11.30 -7.61
CA SER A 91 -27.38 10.70 -8.88
C SER A 91 -26.35 10.80 -10.01
N TRP A 92 -25.52 11.85 -10.01
CA TRP A 92 -24.45 12.08 -10.98
C TRP A 92 -23.10 11.45 -10.60
N LYS A 93 -22.94 10.96 -9.37
CA LYS A 93 -21.67 10.38 -8.89
C LYS A 93 -21.69 8.87 -9.10
N LYS A 94 -20.57 8.32 -9.56
CA LYS A 94 -20.29 6.88 -9.55
C LYS A 94 -19.33 6.56 -8.40
N ARG A 95 -19.44 5.38 -7.82
CA ARG A 95 -18.47 4.83 -6.86
C ARG A 95 -17.77 3.61 -7.48
N PRO A 96 -16.47 3.45 -7.29
CA PRO A 96 -15.78 2.23 -7.68
C PRO A 96 -16.25 1.08 -6.79
N VAL A 97 -16.43 -0.10 -7.39
CA VAL A 97 -16.54 -1.38 -6.69
C VAL A 97 -15.24 -2.10 -6.90
N THR A 98 -14.54 -2.40 -5.82
CA THR A 98 -13.22 -2.99 -5.87
C THR A 98 -13.13 -4.21 -4.97
N THR A 99 -12.22 -5.12 -5.30
CA THR A 99 -11.88 -6.28 -4.46
C THR A 99 -10.42 -6.24 -4.05
N PRO A 100 -10.07 -6.62 -2.82
CA PRO A 100 -8.68 -6.60 -2.35
C PRO A 100 -7.83 -7.64 -3.08
N HIS A 101 -6.66 -7.21 -3.56
CA HIS A 101 -5.69 -8.06 -4.24
C HIS A 101 -4.30 -7.87 -3.64
N ILE A 102 -3.52 -8.94 -3.63
CA ILE A 102 -2.09 -8.92 -3.36
C ILE A 102 -1.39 -9.57 -4.55
N SER A 103 -0.45 -8.86 -5.14
CA SER A 103 0.48 -9.43 -6.12
C SER A 103 1.79 -9.74 -5.41
N TYR A 104 2.39 -10.90 -5.66
CA TYR A 104 3.72 -11.25 -5.16
C TYR A 104 4.64 -11.78 -6.27
N ASN A 105 5.92 -11.46 -6.16
CA ASN A 105 6.97 -12.06 -6.97
C ASN A 105 7.39 -13.40 -6.33
N PRO A 106 7.19 -14.53 -7.03
CA PRO A 106 7.46 -15.85 -6.48
C PRO A 106 8.95 -16.10 -6.22
N ASN A 107 9.83 -15.50 -7.02
CA ASN A 107 11.28 -15.64 -6.84
C ASN A 107 11.73 -14.86 -5.59
N TYR A 108 11.19 -13.66 -5.39
CA TYR A 108 11.45 -12.87 -4.19
C TYR A 108 10.99 -13.61 -2.93
N LEU A 109 9.74 -14.10 -2.92
CA LEU A 109 9.19 -14.80 -1.76
C LEU A 109 10.01 -16.03 -1.40
N ARG A 110 10.37 -16.86 -2.40
CA ARG A 110 11.22 -18.04 -2.20
C ARG A 110 12.61 -17.66 -1.65
N GLN A 111 13.27 -16.66 -2.24
CA GLN A 111 14.58 -16.21 -1.76
C GLN A 111 14.52 -15.68 -0.33
N LEU A 112 13.43 -14.99 0.03
CA LEU A 112 13.21 -14.50 1.37
C LEU A 112 13.01 -15.64 2.37
N GLU A 113 12.18 -16.62 2.04
CA GLU A 113 11.97 -17.83 2.85
C GLU A 113 13.30 -18.59 3.06
N GLU A 114 14.08 -18.76 1.99
CA GLU A 114 15.39 -19.42 2.04
C GLU A 114 16.42 -18.65 2.89
N ALA A 115 16.44 -17.31 2.80
CA ALA A 115 17.46 -16.49 3.46
C ALA A 115 17.10 -16.10 4.89
N ARG A 116 15.81 -15.91 5.20
CA ARG A 116 15.32 -15.32 6.45
C ARG A 116 14.26 -16.16 7.17
N GLY A 117 13.79 -17.24 6.54
CA GLY A 117 12.78 -18.13 7.09
C GLY A 117 11.34 -17.74 6.72
N GLU A 118 10.45 -18.73 6.84
CA GLU A 118 9.03 -18.61 6.47
C GLU A 118 8.29 -17.53 7.27
N ALA A 119 8.58 -17.38 8.56
CA ALA A 119 7.93 -16.37 9.40
C ALA A 119 8.13 -14.93 8.88
N ILE A 120 9.28 -14.63 8.28
CA ILE A 120 9.56 -13.30 7.71
C ILE A 120 8.82 -13.08 6.40
N ALA A 121 8.71 -14.12 5.56
CA ALA A 121 7.90 -14.09 4.36
C ALA A 121 6.41 -13.88 4.69
N GLN A 122 5.89 -14.62 5.69
CA GLN A 122 4.54 -14.46 6.19
C GLN A 122 4.32 -13.08 6.82
N ALA A 123 5.30 -12.52 7.54
CA ALA A 123 5.25 -11.17 8.09
C ALA A 123 5.07 -10.10 6.99
N LEU A 124 5.82 -10.17 5.90
CA LEU A 124 5.63 -9.24 4.79
C LEU A 124 4.24 -9.40 4.14
N LEU A 125 3.72 -10.62 4.05
CA LEU A 125 2.39 -10.86 3.52
C LEU A 125 1.30 -10.35 4.48
N ALA A 126 1.49 -10.48 5.80
CA ALA A 126 0.63 -9.86 6.81
C ALA A 126 0.62 -8.34 6.74
N ARG A 127 1.77 -7.70 6.42
CA ARG A 127 1.81 -6.26 6.14
C ARG A 127 0.87 -5.89 4.99
N GLN A 128 0.88 -6.67 3.91
CA GLN A 128 -0.02 -6.47 2.76
C GLN A 128 -1.50 -6.67 3.12
N VAL A 129 -1.82 -7.63 3.98
CA VAL A 129 -3.18 -7.77 4.55
C VAL A 129 -3.55 -6.56 5.41
N GLY A 130 -2.60 -6.05 6.21
CA GLY A 130 -2.75 -4.83 7.00
C GLY A 130 -3.11 -3.61 6.16
N HIS A 131 -2.53 -3.46 4.96
CA HIS A 131 -2.90 -2.40 4.03
C HIS A 131 -4.38 -2.47 3.60
N HIS A 132 -4.93 -3.67 3.42
CA HIS A 132 -6.36 -3.86 3.15
C HIS A 132 -7.22 -3.58 4.38
N ILE A 133 -6.81 -4.01 5.57
CA ILE A 133 -7.53 -3.71 6.83
C ILE A 133 -7.66 -2.20 7.04
N LYS A 134 -6.58 -1.45 6.79
CA LYS A 134 -6.54 0.00 6.95
C LYS A 134 -7.02 0.78 5.72
N LYS A 135 -7.46 0.09 4.66
CA LYS A 135 -7.96 0.69 3.41
C LYS A 135 -6.93 1.62 2.73
N HIS A 136 -5.64 1.34 2.90
CA HIS A 136 -4.56 2.08 2.25
C HIS A 136 -4.57 1.91 0.72
N THR A 137 -5.25 0.85 0.24
CA THR A 137 -5.29 0.41 -1.15
C THR A 137 -6.60 0.79 -1.84
N ASP A 138 -7.51 1.51 -1.20
CA ASP A 138 -8.80 1.89 -1.79
C ASP A 138 -8.59 2.78 -3.03
N TYR A 139 -9.41 2.57 -4.06
CA TYR A 139 -9.34 3.22 -5.39
C TYR A 139 -9.45 4.77 -5.36
N GLN A 140 -9.71 5.36 -4.19
CA GLN A 140 -9.73 6.82 -4.01
C GLN A 140 -8.33 7.44 -4.00
N THR A 141 -7.27 6.63 -3.91
CA THR A 141 -5.87 7.07 -3.99
C THR A 141 -5.41 7.13 -5.46
N PRO A 142 -4.86 8.25 -5.96
CA PRO A 142 -4.38 8.36 -7.34
C PRO A 142 -3.33 7.29 -7.68
N LEU A 143 -3.45 6.68 -8.87
CA LEU A 143 -2.62 5.58 -9.38
C LEU A 143 -1.12 5.87 -9.51
N ALA A 144 -0.70 7.14 -9.42
CA ALA A 144 0.71 7.53 -9.38
C ALA A 144 1.38 7.27 -8.01
N GLY A 145 0.62 6.84 -6.99
CA GLY A 145 1.07 6.61 -5.60
C GLY A 145 0.84 5.19 -5.07
N LEU A 146 1.07 4.16 -5.90
CA LEU A 146 0.85 2.75 -5.55
C LEU A 146 1.79 2.21 -4.46
N ALA A 147 2.89 2.90 -4.16
CA ALA A 147 3.72 2.57 -3.00
C ALA A 147 3.07 3.18 -1.75
N PRO A 148 2.77 2.37 -0.71
CA PRO A 148 2.27 2.90 0.54
C PRO A 148 3.23 3.96 1.09
N THR A 149 2.70 5.04 1.67
CA THR A 149 3.55 6.05 2.30
C THR A 149 4.30 5.43 3.48
N PRO A 150 5.46 5.97 3.88
CA PRO A 150 6.17 5.46 5.06
C PRO A 150 5.29 5.38 6.32
N ALA A 151 4.39 6.35 6.53
CA ALA A 151 3.41 6.30 7.62
C ALA A 151 2.40 5.14 7.48
N GLN A 152 1.94 4.85 6.26
CA GLN A 152 1.08 3.68 6.01
C GLN A 152 1.83 2.38 6.30
N VAL A 153 3.10 2.26 5.88
CA VAL A 153 3.95 1.11 6.22
C VAL A 153 4.07 0.95 7.74
N THR A 154 4.38 2.02 8.47
CA THR A 154 4.46 2.02 9.94
C THR A 154 3.19 1.47 10.59
N THR A 155 2.01 1.96 10.20
CA THR A 155 0.75 1.46 10.79
C THR A 155 0.45 0.01 10.43
N THR A 156 1.05 -0.55 9.38
CA THR A 156 0.88 -1.96 9.03
C THR A 156 1.83 -2.91 9.76
N ASP A 157 2.93 -2.41 10.34
CA ASP A 157 3.82 -3.22 11.18
C ASP A 157 3.13 -3.70 12.47
N TYR A 158 2.08 -3.03 12.91
CA TYR A 158 1.17 -3.52 13.95
C TYR A 158 0.59 -4.91 13.63
N PHE A 159 0.12 -5.14 12.39
CA PHE A 159 -0.41 -6.46 12.01
C PHE A 159 0.70 -7.51 11.90
N VAL A 160 1.92 -7.08 11.58
CA VAL A 160 3.08 -7.97 11.63
C VAL A 160 3.33 -8.43 13.06
N GLY A 161 3.28 -7.53 14.04
CA GLY A 161 3.42 -7.86 15.45
C GLY A 161 2.39 -8.91 15.90
N ILE A 162 1.11 -8.69 15.56
CA ILE A 162 0.03 -9.65 15.88
C ILE A 162 0.33 -11.03 15.28
N LEU A 163 0.71 -11.07 14.00
CA LEU A 163 1.02 -12.33 13.33
C LEU A 163 2.16 -13.06 14.06
N LEU A 164 3.28 -12.38 14.29
CA LEU A 164 4.46 -13.01 14.87
C LEU A 164 4.17 -13.57 16.28
N ALA A 165 3.38 -12.87 17.08
CA ALA A 165 2.94 -13.36 18.39
C ALA A 165 2.06 -14.61 18.25
N ARG A 166 1.09 -14.59 17.34
CA ARG A 166 0.17 -15.72 17.14
C ARG A 166 0.81 -16.92 16.43
N LEU A 167 1.93 -16.72 15.75
CA LEU A 167 2.82 -17.80 15.29
C LEU A 167 3.61 -18.44 16.44
N GLY A 168 3.54 -17.90 17.66
CA GLY A 168 4.19 -18.46 18.84
C GLY A 168 5.69 -18.19 18.90
N LEU A 169 6.18 -17.14 18.24
CA LEU A 169 7.56 -16.71 18.39
C LEU A 169 7.83 -16.27 19.84
N ASN A 170 9.09 -16.26 20.25
CA ASN A 170 9.53 -15.65 21.49
C ASN A 170 10.14 -14.25 21.25
N GLY A 171 10.49 -13.54 22.33
CA GLY A 171 11.05 -12.18 22.25
C GLY A 171 12.38 -12.08 21.50
N GLU A 172 13.22 -13.12 21.53
CA GLU A 172 14.46 -13.16 20.76
C GLU A 172 14.17 -13.28 19.25
N GLN A 173 13.22 -14.13 18.88
CA GLN A 173 12.78 -14.29 17.50
C GLN A 173 12.05 -13.03 16.98
N LEU A 174 11.32 -12.31 17.85
CA LEU A 174 10.76 -11.01 17.50
C LEU A 174 11.86 -9.97 17.19
N ALA A 175 12.94 -9.94 18.00
CA ALA A 175 14.07 -9.04 17.74
C ALA A 175 14.78 -9.37 16.41
N GLN A 176 14.97 -10.66 16.11
CA GLN A 176 15.50 -11.11 14.83
C GLN A 176 14.57 -10.74 13.67
N ALA A 177 13.25 -10.85 13.86
CA ALA A 177 12.27 -10.47 12.86
C ALA A 177 12.25 -8.95 12.62
N GLN A 178 12.34 -8.13 13.67
CA GLN A 178 12.49 -6.68 13.55
C GLN A 178 13.71 -6.34 12.68
N ASP A 179 14.88 -6.89 13.02
CA ASP A 179 16.11 -6.66 12.26
C ASP A 179 15.96 -7.08 10.80
N ALA A 180 15.41 -8.27 10.53
CA ALA A 180 15.19 -8.75 9.18
C ALA A 180 14.22 -7.83 8.41
N LEU A 181 13.09 -7.46 9.00
CA LEU A 181 12.05 -6.66 8.34
C LEU A 181 12.50 -5.23 8.05
N PHE A 182 13.29 -4.63 8.94
CA PHE A 182 13.67 -3.21 8.84
C PHE A 182 14.93 -3.02 7.98
N ASN A 183 15.73 -4.09 7.79
CA ASN A 183 16.85 -4.10 6.84
C ASN A 183 16.45 -4.56 5.42
N LEU A 184 15.23 -5.02 5.19
CA LEU A 184 14.71 -5.17 3.83
C LEU A 184 14.54 -3.77 3.21
N ALA A 185 14.64 -3.67 1.87
CA ALA A 185 14.77 -2.45 1.06
C ALA A 185 13.69 -1.35 1.23
N GLU A 186 12.83 -1.44 2.23
CA GLU A 186 11.94 -0.41 2.73
C GLU A 186 12.63 0.44 3.82
N GLN A 187 13.89 0.88 3.61
CA GLN A 187 14.60 1.65 4.64
C GLN A 187 13.75 2.87 5.01
N PRO A 188 13.19 2.90 6.23
CA PRO A 188 12.39 4.02 6.65
C PRO A 188 13.32 5.21 6.86
N GLU A 189 12.81 6.41 6.67
CA GLU A 189 13.48 7.60 7.20
C GLU A 189 13.79 7.36 8.67
N GLU A 190 14.99 7.73 9.12
CA GLU A 190 15.45 7.51 10.50
C GLU A 190 14.40 7.96 11.54
N GLY A 191 13.66 9.03 11.23
CA GLY A 191 12.58 9.56 12.04
C GLY A 191 11.33 8.68 12.20
N LEU A 192 11.19 7.59 11.43
CA LEU A 192 10.06 6.66 11.50
C LEU A 192 10.41 5.30 12.11
N LEU A 193 11.69 4.97 12.28
CA LEU A 193 12.12 3.67 12.83
C LEU A 193 11.52 3.37 14.19
N GLN A 194 11.59 4.35 15.09
CA GLN A 194 11.03 4.21 16.43
C GLN A 194 9.52 3.94 16.37
N GLN A 195 8.79 4.65 15.51
CA GLN A 195 7.35 4.45 15.36
C GLN A 195 7.02 3.06 14.79
N ARG A 196 7.81 2.57 13.83
CA ARG A 196 7.66 1.21 13.30
C ARG A 196 7.88 0.16 14.38
N GLN A 197 8.91 0.34 15.21
CA GLN A 197 9.20 -0.53 16.35
C GLN A 197 8.07 -0.51 17.39
N GLU A 198 7.55 0.68 17.71
CA GLU A 198 6.41 0.85 18.61
C GLU A 198 5.15 0.14 18.07
N GLN A 199 4.84 0.30 16.79
CA GLN A 199 3.71 -0.39 16.16
C GLN A 199 3.89 -1.91 16.16
N LEU A 200 5.09 -2.40 15.80
CA LEU A 200 5.42 -3.83 15.84
C LEU A 200 5.24 -4.40 17.25
N LEU A 201 5.78 -3.72 18.28
CA LEU A 201 5.67 -4.16 19.66
C LEU A 201 4.23 -4.08 20.19
N GLN A 202 3.50 -3.03 19.83
CA GLN A 202 2.08 -2.91 20.17
C GLN A 202 1.28 -4.10 19.60
N GLY A 203 1.48 -4.39 18.32
CA GLY A 203 0.86 -5.53 17.66
C GLY A 203 1.23 -6.86 18.31
N TRP A 204 2.50 -7.04 18.67
CA TRP A 204 2.99 -8.24 19.35
C TRP A 204 2.26 -8.49 20.66
N LEU A 205 2.16 -7.47 21.52
CA LEU A 205 1.48 -7.57 22.82
C LEU A 205 -0.01 -7.89 22.64
N GLU A 206 -0.69 -7.22 21.71
CA GLU A 206 -2.10 -7.47 21.43
C GLU A 206 -2.34 -8.85 20.77
N GLY A 207 -1.34 -9.38 20.07
CA GLY A 207 -1.34 -10.74 19.53
C GLY A 207 -1.12 -11.84 20.58
N GLY A 208 -0.86 -11.48 21.85
CA GLY A 208 -0.62 -12.42 22.95
C GLY A 208 0.85 -12.72 23.20
N GLY A 209 1.76 -11.92 22.64
CA GLY A 209 3.18 -12.03 22.90
C GLY A 209 3.57 -11.52 24.29
N GLU A 210 4.58 -12.13 24.89
CA GLU A 210 5.07 -11.73 26.22
C GLU A 210 5.72 -10.34 26.20
N PRO A 211 5.62 -9.56 27.28
CA PRO A 211 6.32 -8.29 27.42
C PRO A 211 7.83 -8.44 27.20
N THR A 212 8.37 -7.64 26.28
CA THR A 212 9.80 -7.64 25.94
C THR A 212 10.27 -6.24 25.55
N THR A 213 11.57 -6.03 25.59
CA THR A 213 12.22 -4.83 25.06
C THR A 213 12.95 -5.21 23.78
N LEU A 214 12.66 -4.51 22.70
CA LEU A 214 13.35 -4.71 21.44
C LEU A 214 14.63 -3.86 21.39
N PRO A 215 15.72 -4.40 20.83
CA PRO A 215 16.96 -3.64 20.69
C PRO A 215 16.73 -2.43 19.78
N GLU A 216 17.51 -1.38 20.02
CA GLU A 216 17.57 -0.23 19.12
C GLU A 216 18.01 -0.70 17.72
N ILE A 217 17.36 -0.17 16.69
CA ILE A 217 17.65 -0.54 15.31
C ILE A 217 18.91 0.20 14.89
N ALA A 218 20.04 -0.52 14.84
CA ALA A 218 21.21 -0.02 14.16
C ALA A 218 20.95 -0.09 12.65
N LEU A 219 20.71 1.07 12.03
CA LEU A 219 20.76 1.17 10.56
C LEU A 219 22.18 0.80 10.12
N THR A 220 22.39 -0.46 9.75
CA THR A 220 23.64 -0.82 9.11
C THR A 220 23.64 -0.14 7.76
N SER A 221 24.53 0.83 7.56
CA SER A 221 24.80 1.42 6.26
C SER A 221 25.28 0.31 5.34
N ARG A 222 24.36 -0.32 4.62
CA ARG A 222 24.67 -1.42 3.71
C ARG A 222 23.97 -1.22 2.39
N TRP A 223 24.84 -1.08 1.39
CA TRP A 223 24.69 -1.03 -0.07
C TRP A 223 24.40 0.35 -0.65
#